data_AF-A0A6N6KFZ7-F1
#
_entry.id   AF-A0A6N6KFZ7-F1
#
_cell.length_a   1.000
_cell.length_b   1.000
_cell.length_c   1.000
_cell.angle_alpha   90.00
_cell.angle_beta   90.00
_cell.angle_gamma   90.00
#
_symmetry.space_group_name_H-M   'P 1'
#
loop_
_entity.id
_entity.type
_entity.pdbx_description
1 polymer ?
#
loop_
_entity_poly.entity_id
_entity_poly.type
_entity_poly.pdbx_seq_one_letter_code
_entity_poly.pdbx_strand_id
1 'polypeptide(L)'
;KVCNSILNLYNEEGIVVEPAGALTIAALDYYADKIKGKNVVCILSGSNNDITRTQEIRERSLFYEGLKHYFVIKFPQRAGALRDFLNDVLGPTDDITHFEYTKKHNRETGPALVGIRVQKKEDYEGLISRMEAHNINYQTLNDQKMLFDLLV
;
A
#
# COMPACT_ATOMS: atom_id res chain seq x y z
N LYS A 1 10.08 -0.15 5.75
CA LYS A 1 10.71 0.70 6.78
C LYS A 1 11.50 1.88 6.20
N VAL A 2 12.57 1.68 5.42
CA VAL A 2 13.41 2.78 4.89
C VAL A 2 12.59 3.83 4.13
N CYS A 3 11.70 3.40 3.21
CA CYS A 3 10.81 4.33 2.49
C CYS A 3 9.95 5.19 3.42
N ASN A 4 9.43 4.60 4.51
CA ASN A 4 8.66 5.34 5.50
C ASN A 4 9.54 6.38 6.23
N SER A 5 10.77 6.01 6.61
CA SER A 5 11.72 6.94 7.22
C SER A 5 12.08 8.12 6.31
N ILE A 6 12.21 7.89 4.99
CA ILE A 6 12.41 8.98 4.01
C ILE A 6 11.22 9.95 4.03
N LEU A 7 9.99 9.42 4.02
CA LEU A 7 8.78 10.24 4.03
C LEU A 7 8.63 11.04 5.34
N ASN A 8 8.95 10.43 6.48
CA ASN A 8 8.91 11.13 7.77
C ASN A 8 9.94 12.27 7.81
N LEU A 9 11.18 12.02 7.38
CA LEU A 9 12.21 13.07 7.28
C LEU A 9 11.76 14.22 6.38
N TYR A 10 11.07 13.93 5.28
CA TYR A 10 10.52 14.94 4.39
C TYR A 10 9.36 15.72 5.03
N ASN A 11 8.37 15.02 5.61
CA ASN A 11 7.13 15.61 6.11
C ASN A 11 7.31 16.36 7.44
N GLU A 12 8.16 15.86 8.33
CA GLU A 12 8.34 16.40 9.68
C GLU A 12 9.50 17.40 9.73
N GLU A 13 10.59 17.11 9.01
CA GLU A 13 11.84 17.89 9.10
C GLU A 13 12.17 18.68 7.82
N GLY A 14 11.43 18.46 6.72
CA GLY A 14 11.74 19.07 5.43
C GLY A 14 13.03 18.55 4.78
N ILE A 15 13.55 17.41 5.25
CA ILE A 15 14.84 16.86 4.80
C ILE A 15 14.59 15.84 3.69
N VAL A 16 15.17 16.12 2.51
CA VAL A 16 15.17 15.18 1.38
C VAL A 16 16.42 14.30 1.47
N VAL A 17 16.22 12.98 1.45
CA VAL A 17 17.32 11.99 1.45
C VAL A 17 17.08 10.90 0.42
N GLU A 18 18.16 10.26 -0.02
CA GLU A 18 18.09 9.01 -0.79
C GLU A 18 17.93 7.80 0.17
N PRO A 19 17.60 6.59 -0.32
CA PRO A 19 17.44 5.41 0.53
C PRO A 19 18.64 5.10 1.43
N ALA A 20 19.87 5.22 0.92
CA ALA A 20 21.09 5.04 1.72
C ALA A 20 21.19 6.07 2.85
N GLY A 21 20.84 7.32 2.56
CA GLY A 21 20.85 8.44 3.51
C GLY A 21 19.90 8.25 4.69
N ALA A 22 18.80 7.52 4.51
CA ALA A 22 17.83 7.25 5.57
C ALA A 22 18.11 6.00 6.42
N LEU A 23 19.13 5.19 6.08
CA LEU A 23 19.36 3.88 6.72
C LEU A 23 19.60 4.00 8.23
N THR A 24 20.39 4.98 8.66
CA THR A 24 20.73 5.17 10.08
C THR A 24 19.49 5.52 10.91
N ILE A 25 18.60 6.36 10.36
CA ILE A 25 17.31 6.70 10.98
C ILE A 25 16.39 5.49 11.01
N ALA A 26 16.26 4.78 9.90
CA ALA A 26 15.41 3.59 9.80
C ALA A 26 15.84 2.48 10.78
N ALA A 27 17.13 2.41 11.11
CA ALA A 27 17.69 1.44 12.03
C ALA A 27 17.33 1.72 13.51
N LEU A 28 16.99 2.95 13.89
CA LEU A 28 16.80 3.33 15.29
C LEU A 28 15.75 2.48 16.02
N ASP A 29 14.62 2.17 15.37
CA ASP A 29 13.55 1.35 15.95
C ASP A 29 14.05 -0.06 16.34
N TYR A 30 14.97 -0.63 15.56
CA TYR A 30 15.54 -1.95 15.84
C TYR A 30 16.55 -1.93 17.00
N TYR A 31 17.01 -0.74 17.41
CA TYR A 31 17.95 -0.54 18.50
C TYR A 31 17.34 0.22 19.69
N ALA A 32 16.04 0.51 19.67
CA ALA A 32 15.35 1.37 20.64
C ALA A 32 15.70 1.01 22.10
N ASP A 33 15.63 -0.27 22.45
CA ASP A 33 15.96 -0.75 23.81
C ASP A 33 17.43 -0.54 24.19
N LYS A 34 18.34 -0.62 23.22
CA LYS A 34 19.80 -0.51 23.44
C LYS A 34 20.27 0.94 23.54
N ILE A 35 19.49 1.87 23.00
CA ILE A 35 19.83 3.30 22.93
C ILE A 35 19.02 4.16 23.90
N LYS A 36 18.11 3.56 24.66
CA LYS A 36 17.31 4.26 25.67
C LYS A 36 18.21 5.02 26.65
N GLY A 37 17.92 6.32 26.83
CA GLY A 37 18.67 7.21 27.73
C GLY A 37 20.05 7.64 27.22
N LYS A 38 20.42 7.30 25.98
CA LYS A 38 21.69 7.73 25.36
C LYS A 38 21.45 8.88 24.39
N ASN A 39 22.47 9.72 24.22
CA ASN A 39 22.53 10.66 23.11
C ASN A 39 22.95 9.90 21.86
N VAL A 40 22.12 9.94 20.82
CA VAL A 40 22.35 9.21 19.56
C VAL A 40 22.53 10.20 18.44
N VAL A 41 23.56 10.00 17.62
CA VAL A 41 23.83 10.81 16.42
C VAL A 41 23.68 9.90 15.21
N CYS A 42 22.79 10.27 14.29
CA CYS A 42 22.59 9.59 13.03
C CYS A 42 23.26 10.37 11.90
N ILE A 43 23.98 9.66 11.03
CA ILE A 43 24.58 10.24 9.83
C ILE A 43 23.60 10.05 8.67
N LEU A 44 23.16 11.15 8.08
CA LEU A 44 22.43 11.16 6.81
C LEU A 44 23.45 11.20 5.68
N SER A 45 23.72 10.06 5.05
CA SER A 45 24.87 9.93 4.15
C SER A 45 24.71 10.57 2.77
N GLY A 46 23.48 10.88 2.33
CA GLY A 46 23.24 11.44 1.00
C GLY A 46 21.79 11.82 0.70
N SER A 47 21.61 12.73 -0.25
CA SER A 47 20.32 13.30 -0.65
C SER A 47 20.10 13.38 -2.16
N ASN A 48 20.81 12.57 -2.93
CA ASN A 48 20.66 12.52 -4.38
C ASN A 48 19.36 11.79 -4.79
N ASN A 49 18.23 12.30 -4.32
CA ASN A 49 16.92 11.72 -4.54
C ASN A 49 16.23 12.42 -5.72
N ASP A 50 15.67 11.62 -6.62
CA ASP A 50 14.90 12.08 -7.77
C ASP A 50 13.42 12.17 -7.38
N ILE A 51 12.74 13.26 -7.74
CA ILE A 51 11.32 13.45 -7.48
C ILE A 51 10.47 12.32 -8.08
N THR A 52 10.88 11.75 -9.21
CA THR A 52 10.21 10.62 -9.87
C THR A 52 10.18 9.35 -9.01
N ARG A 53 11.18 9.16 -8.15
CA ARG A 53 11.24 8.02 -7.21
C ARG A 53 10.32 8.18 -6.00
N THR A 54 9.81 9.39 -5.75
CA THR A 54 8.93 9.67 -4.60
C THR A 54 7.64 8.86 -4.66
N GLN A 55 7.12 8.60 -5.86
CA GLN A 55 5.91 7.79 -6.02
C GLN A 55 6.13 6.33 -5.61
N GLU A 56 7.24 5.73 -6.04
CA GLU A 56 7.62 4.36 -5.65
C GLU A 56 7.90 4.27 -4.14
N ILE A 57 8.58 5.27 -3.57
CA ILE A 57 8.84 5.36 -2.12
C ILE A 57 7.53 5.42 -1.34
N ARG A 58 6.58 6.27 -1.78
CA ARG A 58 5.25 6.37 -1.16
C ARG A 58 4.51 5.04 -1.22
N GLU A 59 4.53 4.40 -2.38
CA GLU A 59 3.88 3.11 -2.59
C GLU A 59 4.43 2.05 -1.63
N ARG A 60 5.75 1.86 -1.61
CA ARG A 60 6.42 0.92 -0.70
C ARG A 60 6.17 1.25 0.78
N SER A 61 6.01 2.53 1.15
CA SER A 61 5.65 2.92 2.51
C SER A 61 4.24 2.45 2.87
N LEU A 62 3.25 2.75 2.03
CA LEU A 62 1.86 2.38 2.28
C LEU A 62 1.68 0.86 2.40
N PHE A 63 2.42 0.08 1.62
CA PHE A 63 2.46 -1.38 1.75
C PHE A 63 3.10 -1.82 3.07
N TYR A 64 4.24 -1.23 3.45
CA TYR A 64 4.90 -1.55 4.71
C TYR A 64 4.03 -1.24 5.93
N GLU A 65 3.24 -0.16 5.86
CA GLU A 65 2.30 0.24 6.90
C GLU A 65 1.01 -0.61 6.90
N GLY A 66 0.79 -1.42 5.86
CA GLY A 66 -0.43 -2.22 5.71
C GLY A 66 -1.66 -1.38 5.43
N LEU A 67 -1.49 -0.29 4.69
CA LEU A 67 -2.56 0.63 4.30
C LEU A 67 -3.03 0.44 2.87
N LYS A 68 -2.22 -0.20 2.01
CA LYS A 68 -2.56 -0.42 0.60
C LYS A 68 -2.53 -1.91 0.26
N HIS A 69 -3.57 -2.35 -0.46
CA HIS A 69 -3.82 -3.75 -0.75
C HIS A 69 -4.27 -3.93 -2.18
N TYR A 70 -3.77 -4.98 -2.84
CA TYR A 70 -4.13 -5.31 -4.20
C TYR A 70 -4.85 -6.65 -4.26
N PHE A 71 -5.88 -6.69 -5.09
CA PHE A 71 -6.77 -7.81 -5.26
C PHE A 71 -7.00 -8.09 -6.73
N VAL A 72 -7.12 -9.37 -7.09
CA VAL A 72 -7.81 -9.77 -8.32
C VAL A 72 -9.24 -10.09 -7.94
N ILE A 73 -10.19 -9.27 -8.37
CA ILE A 73 -11.63 -9.42 -8.09
C ILE A 73 -12.35 -9.86 -9.37
N LYS A 74 -13.15 -10.93 -9.29
CA LYS A 74 -14.02 -11.32 -10.40
C LYS A 74 -15.36 -10.62 -10.28
N PHE A 75 -15.55 -9.60 -11.10
CA PHE A 75 -16.84 -8.92 -11.18
C PHE A 75 -17.81 -9.70 -12.09
N PRO A 76 -19.10 -9.81 -11.70
CA PRO A 76 -20.12 -10.33 -12.59
C PRO A 76 -20.31 -9.37 -13.78
N GLN A 77 -20.49 -9.91 -14.98
CA GLN A 77 -20.72 -9.08 -16.18
C GLN A 77 -22.15 -8.56 -16.27
N ARG A 78 -22.56 -7.77 -15.26
CA ARG A 78 -23.83 -7.04 -15.24
C ARG A 78 -23.60 -5.57 -14.93
N ALA A 79 -24.50 -4.72 -15.43
CA ALA A 79 -24.51 -3.31 -15.05
C ALA A 79 -24.66 -3.17 -13.53
N GLY A 80 -23.94 -2.20 -12.96
CA GLY A 80 -23.98 -1.91 -11.52
C GLY A 80 -23.04 -2.74 -10.64
N ALA A 81 -22.38 -3.79 -11.14
CA ALA A 81 -21.51 -4.64 -10.32
C ALA A 81 -20.42 -3.87 -9.55
N LEU A 82 -19.74 -2.91 -10.20
CA LEU A 82 -18.78 -2.04 -9.54
C LEU A 82 -19.45 -1.09 -8.54
N ARG A 83 -20.65 -0.58 -8.88
CA ARG A 83 -21.41 0.30 -7.99
C ARG A 83 -21.83 -0.41 -6.71
N ASP A 84 -22.25 -1.67 -6.80
CA ASP A 84 -22.61 -2.48 -5.64
C ASP A 84 -21.39 -2.68 -4.74
N PHE A 85 -20.23 -3.00 -5.34
CA PHE A 85 -18.97 -3.10 -4.60
C PHE A 85 -18.57 -1.78 -3.90
N LEU A 86 -18.74 -0.64 -4.58
CA LEU A 86 -18.49 0.67 -3.99
C LEU A 86 -19.39 0.99 -2.79
N ASN A 87 -20.67 0.62 -2.84
CA ASN A 87 -21.62 0.98 -1.78
C ASN A 87 -21.62 -0.01 -0.62
N ASP A 88 -21.45 -1.31 -0.91
CA ASP A 88 -21.73 -2.38 0.03
C ASP A 88 -20.44 -3.03 0.57
N VAL A 89 -19.33 -2.93 -0.16
CA VAL A 89 -18.06 -3.61 0.20
C VAL A 89 -16.98 -2.64 0.64
N LEU A 90 -16.80 -1.51 -0.03
CA LEU A 90 -15.83 -0.51 0.39
C LEU A 90 -16.26 0.16 1.71
N GLY A 91 -15.28 0.36 2.59
CA GLY A 91 -15.50 1.14 3.81
C GLY A 91 -15.74 2.61 3.47
N PRO A 92 -16.36 3.36 4.40
CA PRO A 92 -16.71 4.77 4.18
C PRO A 92 -15.49 5.68 3.92
N THR A 93 -14.30 5.23 4.28
CA THR A 93 -13.02 5.94 4.17
C THR A 93 -12.01 5.20 3.29
N ASP A 94 -12.41 4.10 2.66
CA ASP A 94 -11.53 3.31 1.80
C ASP A 94 -11.51 3.91 0.39
N ASP A 95 -10.33 3.97 -0.22
CA ASP A 95 -10.15 4.52 -1.57
C ASP A 95 -9.76 3.43 -2.57
N ILE A 96 -10.39 3.42 -3.74
CA ILE A 96 -9.85 2.71 -4.90
C ILE A 96 -8.70 3.54 -5.47
N THR A 97 -7.49 2.98 -5.42
CA THR A 97 -6.25 3.60 -5.89
C THR A 97 -5.75 3.04 -7.21
N HIS A 98 -6.24 1.86 -7.60
CA HIS A 98 -5.95 1.24 -8.89
C HIS A 98 -7.16 0.42 -9.33
N PHE A 99 -7.53 0.53 -10.60
CA PHE A 99 -8.60 -0.28 -11.17
C PHE A 99 -8.30 -0.57 -12.63
N GLU A 100 -7.94 -1.82 -12.91
CA GLU A 100 -7.71 -2.30 -14.26
C GLU A 100 -8.64 -3.48 -14.54
N TYR A 101 -9.51 -3.33 -15.53
CA TYR A 101 -10.49 -4.34 -15.91
C TYR A 101 -10.23 -4.83 -17.33
N THR A 102 -10.03 -6.14 -17.49
CA THR A 102 -9.92 -6.75 -18.81
C THR A 102 -11.26 -7.34 -19.25
N LYS A 103 -11.94 -6.68 -20.19
CA LYS A 103 -13.15 -7.22 -20.82
C LYS A 103 -12.77 -8.39 -21.74
N LYS A 104 -13.18 -9.62 -21.38
CA LYS A 104 -13.05 -10.79 -22.27
C LYS A 104 -14.39 -11.09 -22.93
N HIS A 105 -14.41 -11.12 -24.26
CA HIS A 105 -15.52 -11.69 -25.03
C HIS A 105 -15.58 -13.21 -24.71
N ASN A 106 -16.75 -13.74 -24.34
CA ASN A 106 -17.02 -15.15 -23.97
C ASN A 106 -16.73 -15.64 -22.52
N ARG A 107 -16.72 -14.78 -21.50
CA ARG A 107 -16.77 -15.27 -20.09
C ARG A 107 -17.84 -14.54 -19.29
N GLU A 108 -18.53 -15.22 -18.37
CA GLU A 108 -19.55 -14.60 -17.50
C GLU A 108 -18.96 -13.66 -16.43
N THR A 109 -17.65 -13.76 -16.17
CA THR A 109 -16.91 -12.92 -15.21
C THR A 109 -15.62 -12.41 -15.85
N GLY A 110 -15.25 -11.16 -15.58
CA GLY A 110 -13.95 -10.58 -15.94
C GLY A 110 -13.11 -10.31 -14.69
N PRO A 111 -11.82 -10.71 -14.65
CA PRO A 111 -10.95 -10.31 -13.55
C PRO A 111 -10.65 -8.81 -13.65
N ALA A 112 -10.76 -8.12 -12.53
CA ALA A 112 -10.25 -6.77 -12.34
C ALA A 112 -9.12 -6.80 -11.33
N LEU A 113 -8.02 -6.13 -11.64
CA LEU A 113 -7.00 -5.78 -10.66
C LEU A 113 -7.47 -4.53 -9.94
N VAL A 114 -7.64 -4.63 -8.62
CA VAL A 114 -8.15 -3.55 -7.78
C VAL A 114 -7.16 -3.28 -6.67
N GLY A 115 -6.63 -2.06 -6.62
CA GLY A 115 -5.85 -1.54 -5.50
C GLY A 115 -6.76 -0.75 -4.58
N ILE A 116 -6.83 -1.12 -3.31
CA ILE A 116 -7.63 -0.45 -2.28
C ILE A 116 -6.70 0.07 -1.19
N ARG A 117 -6.87 1.34 -0.82
CA ARG A 117 -6.20 1.95 0.32
C ARG A 117 -7.19 2.10 1.46
N VAL A 118 -6.87 1.49 2.59
CA VAL A 118 -7.60 1.69 3.85
C VAL A 118 -6.99 2.86 4.63
N GLN A 119 -7.79 3.52 5.46
CA GLN A 119 -7.31 4.66 6.25
C GLN A 119 -6.45 4.20 7.43
N LYS A 120 -6.86 3.11 8.08
CA LYS A 120 -6.12 2.48 9.18
C LYS A 120 -5.87 1.02 8.84
N LYS A 121 -4.76 0.49 9.34
CA LYS A 121 -4.39 -0.91 9.13
C LYS A 121 -5.47 -1.88 9.63
N GLU A 122 -6.16 -1.51 10.71
CA GLU A 122 -7.22 -2.32 11.32
C GLU A 122 -8.49 -2.41 10.44
N ASP A 123 -8.70 -1.46 9.53
CA ASP A 123 -9.88 -1.43 8.65
C ASP A 123 -9.82 -2.52 7.57
N TYR A 124 -8.62 -3.06 7.29
CA TYR A 124 -8.41 -4.14 6.33
C TYR A 124 -9.26 -5.38 6.64
N GLU A 125 -9.32 -5.81 7.90
CA GLU A 125 -10.12 -6.96 8.32
C GLU A 125 -11.63 -6.72 8.09
N GLY A 126 -12.07 -5.47 8.28
CA GLY A 126 -13.45 -5.06 7.99
C GLY A 126 -13.76 -5.12 6.49
N LEU A 127 -12.83 -4.70 5.64
CA LEU A 127 -12.96 -4.82 4.18
C LEU A 127 -13.09 -6.28 3.75
N ILE A 128 -12.22 -7.15 4.26
CA ILE A 128 -12.27 -8.60 3.99
C ILE A 128 -13.60 -9.20 4.43
N SER A 129 -14.05 -8.88 5.65
CA SER A 129 -15.33 -9.37 6.18
C SER A 129 -16.52 -8.98 5.28
N ARG A 130 -16.52 -7.75 4.73
CA ARG A 130 -17.56 -7.31 3.79
C ARG A 130 -17.45 -8.00 2.44
N MET A 131 -16.24 -8.22 1.92
CA MET A 131 -16.03 -9.01 0.69
C MET A 131 -16.61 -10.43 0.85
N GLU A 132 -16.35 -11.09 1.97
CA GLU A 132 -16.87 -12.43 2.27
C GLU A 132 -18.39 -12.43 2.44
N ALA A 133 -18.95 -11.48 3.21
CA ALA A 133 -20.40 -11.36 3.43
C ALA A 133 -21.19 -11.17 2.11
N HIS A 134 -20.60 -10.44 1.16
CA HIS A 134 -21.18 -10.21 -0.17
C HIS A 134 -20.78 -11.28 -1.21
N ASN A 135 -20.13 -12.37 -0.80
CA ASN A 135 -19.66 -13.47 -1.65
C ASN A 135 -18.80 -12.98 -2.84
N ILE A 136 -17.98 -11.95 -2.60
CA ILE A 136 -17.05 -11.44 -3.61
C ILE A 136 -15.96 -12.48 -3.85
N ASN A 137 -15.77 -12.86 -5.10
CA ASN A 137 -14.66 -13.75 -5.48
C ASN A 137 -13.40 -12.91 -5.70
N TYR A 138 -12.47 -12.97 -4.75
CA TYR A 138 -11.21 -12.23 -4.80
C TYR A 138 -10.00 -13.12 -4.49
N GLN A 139 -8.83 -12.65 -4.91
CA GLN A 139 -7.53 -13.18 -4.51
C GLN A 139 -6.63 -12.02 -4.09
N THR A 140 -6.01 -12.13 -2.92
CA THR A 140 -5.04 -11.13 -2.44
C THR A 140 -3.71 -11.27 -3.18
N LEU A 141 -3.06 -10.14 -3.47
CA LEU A 141 -1.78 -10.10 -4.16
C LEU A 141 -0.61 -9.65 -3.27
N ASN A 142 -0.89 -9.12 -2.08
CA ASN A 142 0.12 -8.51 -1.21
C ASN A 142 1.27 -9.46 -0.83
N ASP A 143 1.00 -10.77 -0.70
CA ASP A 143 2.03 -11.76 -0.32
C ASP A 143 2.77 -12.35 -1.54
N GLN A 144 2.38 -11.97 -2.76
CA GLN A 144 2.93 -12.51 -3.99
C GLN A 144 4.02 -11.59 -4.54
N LYS A 145 5.26 -11.77 -4.06
CA LYS A 145 6.41 -10.92 -4.40
C LYS A 145 6.57 -10.67 -5.91
N MET A 146 6.41 -11.69 -6.75
CA MET A 146 6.53 -11.51 -8.21
C MET A 146 5.44 -10.63 -8.81
N LEU A 147 4.19 -10.71 -8.32
CA LEU A 147 3.13 -9.83 -8.82
C LEU A 147 3.30 -8.41 -8.28
N PHE A 148 3.78 -8.26 -7.05
CA PHE A 148 4.13 -6.95 -6.52
C PHE A 148 5.17 -6.23 -7.39
N ASP A 149 6.24 -6.93 -7.80
CA ASP A 149 7.28 -6.39 -8.67
C ASP A 149 6.77 -6.01 -10.09
N LEU A 150 5.56 -6.43 -10.49
CA LEU A 150 4.89 -5.98 -11.73
C LEU A 150 4.01 -4.73 -11.54
N LEU A 151 3.64 -4.42 -10.29
CA LEU A 151 2.71 -3.33 -9.95
C LEU A 151 3.42 -2.05 -9.52
N VAL A 152 4.66 -2.18 -9.02
CA VAL A 152 5.46 -1.11 -8.40
C VAL A 152 6.74 -0.85 -9.18
#